data_AF-A0A514WSG3-F1
#
_entry.id   AF-A0A514WSG3-F1
#
_cell.length_a   1.000
_cell.length_b   1.000
_cell.length_c   1.000
_cell.angle_alpha   90.00
_cell.angle_beta   90.00
_cell.angle_gamma   90.00
#
_symmetry.space_group_name_H-M   'P 1'
#
loop_
_entity.id
_entity.type
_entity.pdbx_description
1 polymer ?
#
loop_
_entity_poly.entity_id
_entity_poly.type
_entity_poly.pdbx_seq_one_letter_code
_entity_poly.pdbx_strand_id
1 'polypeptide(L)'
;MSAFVIVSVLQGFFILVDEFFFHMRRGLPRWERIGHPVDTATVIACLLFLYFTEPTPLNTGIYYAMAIASCLCVTKDEWVHIKVCTAAEMWLHAVLFMLHPFVLFTAMNEWQTSKPMFLVVASGVGVFFVYQVIYWNFIEAKLRHHVQESRHRHFTKEELYEYFGE
;
A
#
# COMPACT_ATOMS: atom_id res chain seq x y z
N MET A 1 11.45 -24.15 -5.41
CA MET A 1 10.35 -23.21 -5.18
C MET A 1 10.95 -21.81 -5.25
N SER A 2 10.38 -20.90 -6.04
CA SER A 2 10.93 -19.54 -6.21
C SER A 2 10.91 -18.80 -4.87
N ALA A 3 12.06 -18.28 -4.44
CA ALA A 3 12.16 -17.48 -3.23
C ALA A 3 11.37 -16.19 -3.39
N PHE A 4 11.41 -15.58 -4.57
CA PHE A 4 10.60 -14.41 -4.91
C PHE A 4 9.11 -14.65 -4.67
N VAL A 5 8.57 -15.78 -5.15
CA VAL A 5 7.15 -16.11 -4.96
C VAL A 5 6.82 -16.32 -3.49
N ILE A 6 7.67 -17.03 -2.74
CA ILE A 6 7.45 -17.30 -1.31
C ILE A 6 7.38 -15.98 -0.52
N VAL A 7 8.37 -15.10 -0.70
CA VAL A 7 8.43 -13.83 0.03
C VAL A 7 7.30 -12.90 -0.42
N SER A 8 6.95 -12.89 -1.71
CA SER A 8 5.81 -12.10 -2.23
C SER A 8 4.48 -12.54 -1.63
N VAL A 9 4.24 -13.86 -1.52
CA VAL A 9 3.03 -14.40 -0.90
C VAL A 9 2.99 -14.04 0.59
N LEU A 10 4.13 -14.15 1.28
CA LEU A 10 4.23 -13.79 2.69
C LEU A 10 3.95 -12.29 2.92
N GLN A 11 4.55 -11.41 2.11
CA GLN A 11 4.28 -9.98 2.17
C GLN A 11 2.82 -9.67 1.84
N GLY A 12 2.27 -10.29 0.79
CA GLY A 12 0.87 -10.15 0.42
C GLY A 12 -0.07 -10.56 1.55
N PHE A 13 0.21 -11.67 2.25
CA PHE A 13 -0.56 -12.08 3.42
C PHE A 13 -0.57 -10.99 4.50
N PHE A 14 0.59 -10.45 4.87
CA PHE A 14 0.66 -9.40 5.89
C PHE A 14 -0.01 -8.09 5.45
N ILE A 15 0.08 -7.73 4.16
CA ILE A 15 -0.67 -6.58 3.60
C ILE A 15 -2.18 -6.79 3.76
N LEU A 16 -2.69 -8.00 3.49
CA LEU A 16 -4.11 -8.30 3.63
C LEU A 16 -4.55 -8.29 5.09
N VAL A 17 -3.70 -8.75 6.02
CA VAL A 17 -3.95 -8.62 7.46
C VAL A 17 -4.03 -7.14 7.85
N ASP A 18 -3.10 -6.31 7.38
CA ASP A 18 -3.10 -4.87 7.65
C ASP A 18 -4.39 -4.21 7.15
N GLU A 19 -4.74 -4.49 5.91
CA GLU A 19 -5.90 -3.94 5.24
C GLU A 19 -7.22 -4.33 5.92
N PHE A 20 -7.47 -5.62 6.10
CA PHE A 20 -8.78 -6.08 6.56
C PHE A 20 -8.96 -6.03 8.08
N PHE A 21 -7.88 -6.01 8.85
CA PHE A 21 -7.97 -5.95 10.32
C PHE A 21 -7.75 -4.55 10.87
N PHE A 22 -6.70 -3.86 10.44
CA PHE A 22 -6.34 -2.54 10.98
C PHE A 22 -7.00 -1.41 10.19
N HIS A 23 -6.77 -1.33 8.88
CA HIS A 23 -7.30 -0.22 8.06
C HIS A 23 -8.83 -0.17 8.08
N MET A 24 -9.51 -1.30 7.88
CA MET A 24 -10.97 -1.35 7.94
C MET A 24 -11.54 -0.91 9.30
N ARG A 25 -10.82 -1.15 10.40
CA ARG A 25 -11.27 -0.79 11.74
C ARG A 25 -11.05 0.68 12.06
N ARG A 26 -9.86 1.23 11.78
CA ARG A 26 -9.53 2.63 12.09
C ARG A 26 -9.97 3.61 10.99
N GLY A 27 -10.13 3.11 9.77
CA GLY A 27 -10.30 3.89 8.56
C GLY A 27 -8.98 4.54 8.09
N LEU A 28 -8.91 4.88 6.81
CA LEU A 28 -7.68 5.41 6.22
C LEU A 28 -7.70 6.95 6.16
N PRO A 29 -6.72 7.66 6.76
CA PRO A 29 -6.50 9.10 6.57
C PRO A 29 -6.21 9.47 5.12
N ARG A 30 -6.50 10.72 4.72
CA ARG A 30 -6.32 11.18 3.32
C ARG A 30 -4.90 10.98 2.78
N TRP A 31 -3.88 11.15 3.62
CA TRP A 31 -2.49 10.97 3.23
C TRP A 31 -2.20 9.53 2.79
N GLU A 32 -2.60 8.55 3.60
CA GLU A 32 -2.44 7.12 3.34
C GLU A 32 -3.25 6.67 2.11
N ARG A 33 -4.41 7.27 1.83
CA ARG A 33 -5.21 6.96 0.62
C ARG A 33 -4.52 7.27 -0.70
N ILE A 34 -3.58 8.21 -0.68
CA ILE A 34 -2.75 8.58 -1.84
C ILE A 34 -1.40 7.86 -1.76
N GLY A 35 -0.82 7.81 -0.55
CA GLY A 35 0.45 7.14 -0.28
C GLY A 35 0.43 5.67 -0.71
N HIS A 36 -0.55 4.89 -0.25
CA HIS A 36 -0.58 3.44 -0.49
C HIS A 36 -0.69 3.07 -1.98
N PRO A 37 -1.52 3.74 -2.82
CA PRO A 37 -1.46 3.54 -4.26
C PRO A 37 -0.11 3.89 -4.88
N VAL A 38 0.56 4.96 -4.42
CA VAL A 38 1.90 5.32 -4.92
C VAL A 38 2.91 4.22 -4.60
N ASP A 39 2.91 3.72 -3.36
CA ASP A 39 3.82 2.63 -2.96
C ASP A 39 3.58 1.37 -3.80
N THR A 40 2.31 1.01 -3.97
CA THR A 40 1.91 -0.15 -4.77
C THR A 40 2.32 0.02 -6.23
N ALA A 41 2.18 1.22 -6.80
CA ALA A 41 2.62 1.53 -8.15
C ALA A 41 4.15 1.42 -8.31
N THR A 42 4.93 1.83 -7.31
CA THR A 42 6.40 1.69 -7.36
C THR A 42 6.86 0.23 -7.38
N VAL A 43 6.19 -0.67 -6.65
CA VAL A 43 6.45 -2.11 -6.71
C VAL A 43 6.08 -2.69 -8.07
N ILE A 44 4.89 -2.35 -8.59
CA ILE A 44 4.46 -2.79 -9.93
C ILE A 44 5.48 -2.34 -10.99
N ALA A 45 5.95 -1.09 -10.91
CA ALA A 45 6.95 -0.56 -11.82
C ALA A 45 8.27 -1.37 -11.76
N CYS A 46 8.74 -1.74 -10.57
CA CYS A 46 9.92 -2.59 -10.41
C CYS A 46 9.73 -3.97 -11.06
N LEU A 47 8.59 -4.62 -10.83
CA LEU A 47 8.31 -5.95 -11.38
C LEU A 47 8.15 -5.93 -12.90
N LEU A 48 7.44 -4.93 -13.44
CA LEU A 48 7.31 -4.74 -14.88
C LEU A 48 8.64 -4.41 -15.53
N PHE A 49 9.51 -3.63 -14.87
CA PHE A 49 10.86 -3.35 -15.37
C PHE A 49 11.64 -4.66 -15.55
N LEU A 50 11.67 -5.54 -14.54
CA LEU A 50 12.33 -6.85 -14.65
C LEU A 50 11.72 -7.73 -15.75
N TYR A 51 10.41 -7.66 -15.96
CA TYR A 51 9.73 -8.42 -17.01
C TYR A 51 10.12 -7.95 -18.41
N PHE A 52 10.14 -6.64 -18.65
CA PHE A 52 10.35 -6.05 -19.98
C PHE A 52 11.81 -5.82 -20.36
N THR A 53 12.75 -5.97 -19.42
CA THR A 53 14.17 -5.67 -19.67
C THR A 53 15.07 -6.86 -19.39
N GLU A 54 16.26 -6.84 -20.00
CA GLU A 54 17.30 -7.84 -19.80
C GLU A 54 18.39 -7.36 -18.84
N PRO A 55 19.10 -8.28 -18.14
CA PRO A 55 20.08 -7.95 -17.13
C PRO A 55 21.36 -7.46 -17.80
N THR A 56 21.43 -6.15 -17.97
CA THR A 56 22.63 -5.42 -18.38
C THR A 56 23.18 -4.64 -17.19
N PRO A 57 24.44 -4.19 -17.20
CA PRO A 57 24.98 -3.34 -16.13
C PRO A 57 24.15 -2.06 -15.92
N LEU A 58 23.68 -1.45 -17.01
CA LEU A 58 22.82 -0.27 -16.95
C LEU A 58 21.45 -0.58 -16.33
N ASN A 59 20.75 -1.60 -16.82
CA ASN A 59 19.41 -1.95 -16.32
C ASN A 59 19.46 -2.41 -14.86
N THR A 60 20.54 -3.09 -14.46
CA THR A 60 20.80 -3.42 -13.05
C THR A 60 20.89 -2.17 -12.19
N GLY A 61 21.64 -1.16 -12.64
CA GLY A 61 21.74 0.12 -11.94
C GLY A 61 20.39 0.85 -11.83
N ILE A 62 19.62 0.88 -12.93
CA ILE A 62 18.27 1.46 -12.96
C ILE A 62 17.34 0.73 -11.99
N TYR A 63 17.35 -0.61 -12.00
CA TYR A 63 16.54 -1.41 -11.10
C TYR A 63 16.86 -1.12 -9.63
N TYR A 64 18.14 -1.07 -9.26
CA TYR A 64 18.51 -0.72 -7.88
C TYR A 64 18.04 0.67 -7.48
N ALA A 65 18.14 1.66 -8.37
CA ALA A 65 17.62 3.00 -8.10
C ALA A 65 16.09 2.98 -7.89
N MET A 66 15.35 2.26 -8.73
CA MET A 66 13.90 2.08 -8.58
C MET A 66 13.54 1.36 -7.27
N ALA A 67 14.25 0.28 -6.94
CA ALA A 67 14.00 -0.50 -5.73
C ALA A 67 14.28 0.31 -4.46
N ILE A 68 15.38 1.09 -4.44
CA ILE A 68 15.67 2.01 -3.34
C ILE A 68 14.57 3.07 -3.21
N ALA A 69 14.14 3.66 -4.33
CA ALA A 69 13.05 4.63 -4.32
C ALA A 69 11.74 4.01 -3.78
N SER A 70 11.39 2.80 -4.20
CA SER A 70 10.24 2.03 -3.69
C SER A 70 10.32 1.81 -2.18
N CYS A 71 11.50 1.39 -1.68
CA CYS A 71 11.73 1.25 -0.23
C CYS A 71 11.56 2.58 0.51
N LEU A 72 12.09 3.68 -0.03
CA LEU A 72 11.94 5.00 0.59
C LEU A 72 10.47 5.47 0.59
N CYS A 73 9.72 5.18 -0.49
CA CYS A 73 8.30 5.49 -0.59
C CYS A 73 7.50 4.85 0.56
N VAL A 74 7.71 3.57 0.90
CA VAL A 74 6.97 2.97 2.02
C VAL A 74 7.37 3.52 3.39
N THR A 75 8.63 3.97 3.57
CA THR A 75 9.06 4.53 4.87
C THR A 75 8.43 5.88 5.21
N LYS A 76 7.90 6.62 4.23
CA LYS A 76 7.25 7.93 4.46
C LYS A 76 6.03 7.83 5.38
N ASP A 77 5.38 6.66 5.42
CA ASP A 77 4.12 6.47 6.13
C ASP A 77 4.33 6.39 7.65
N GLU A 78 5.57 6.13 8.09
CA GLU A 78 5.93 6.08 9.51
C GLU A 78 5.61 7.38 10.26
N TRP A 79 5.71 8.53 9.58
CA TRP A 79 5.34 9.83 10.15
C TRP A 79 3.86 9.97 10.49
N VAL A 80 3.02 9.17 9.83
CA VAL A 80 1.59 9.07 10.10
C VAL A 80 1.33 7.92 11.07
N HIS A 81 1.94 6.76 10.87
CA HIS A 81 1.73 5.56 11.68
C HIS A 81 1.97 5.81 13.18
N ILE A 82 3.04 6.53 13.53
CA ILE A 82 3.34 6.87 14.94
C ILE A 82 2.19 7.61 15.66
N LYS A 83 1.29 8.27 14.91
CA LYS A 83 0.17 9.05 15.45
C LYS A 83 -1.12 8.26 15.56
N VAL A 84 -1.30 7.22 14.75
CA VAL A 84 -2.61 6.57 14.55
C VAL A 84 -2.60 5.06 14.77
N CYS A 85 -1.43 4.41 14.67
CA CYS A 85 -1.31 2.97 14.73
C CYS A 85 -1.15 2.47 16.17
N THR A 86 -1.73 1.31 16.45
CA THR A 86 -1.51 0.60 17.72
C THR A 86 -0.15 -0.10 17.72
N ALA A 87 0.36 -0.52 18.89
CA ALA A 87 1.62 -1.25 18.97
C ALA A 87 1.64 -2.54 18.10
N ALA A 88 0.51 -3.24 17.98
CA ALA A 88 0.39 -4.43 17.14
C ALA A 88 0.48 -4.09 15.64
N GLU A 89 -0.12 -2.98 15.23
CA GLU A 89 -0.08 -2.48 13.86
C GLU A 89 1.34 -1.99 13.50
N MET A 90 2.00 -1.26 14.39
CA MET A 90 3.40 -0.85 14.23
C MET A 90 4.34 -2.06 14.07
N TRP A 91 4.10 -3.14 14.84
CA TRP A 91 4.87 -4.37 14.69
C TRP A 91 4.66 -5.03 13.31
N LEU A 92 3.41 -5.08 12.84
CA LEU A 92 3.08 -5.59 11.50
C LEU A 92 3.77 -4.76 10.40
N HIS A 93 3.75 -3.43 10.54
CA HIS A 93 4.43 -2.52 9.62
C HIS A 93 5.94 -2.72 9.61
N ALA A 94 6.57 -2.94 10.77
CA ALA A 94 7.99 -3.29 10.83
C ALA A 94 8.30 -4.61 10.09
N VAL A 95 7.43 -5.61 10.19
CA VAL A 95 7.55 -6.86 9.40
C VAL A 95 7.43 -6.57 7.90
N LEU A 96 6.44 -5.77 7.49
CA LEU A 96 6.26 -5.37 6.09
C LEU A 96 7.45 -4.59 5.55
N PHE A 97 8.03 -3.68 6.33
CA PHE A 97 9.24 -2.93 5.97
C PHE A 97 10.48 -3.82 5.81
N MET A 98 10.57 -4.92 6.54
CA MET A 98 11.61 -5.92 6.30
C MET A 98 11.33 -6.72 5.02
N LEU A 99 10.08 -7.17 4.81
CA LEU A 99 9.73 -8.02 3.67
C LEU A 99 9.85 -7.29 2.32
N HIS A 100 9.52 -6.01 2.26
CA HIS A 100 9.55 -5.22 1.03
C HIS A 100 10.90 -5.25 0.30
N PRO A 101 12.05 -4.88 0.91
CA PRO A 101 13.35 -5.01 0.27
C PRO A 101 13.71 -6.47 -0.02
N PHE A 102 13.26 -7.44 0.77
CA PHE A 102 13.48 -8.87 0.46
C PHE A 102 12.75 -9.32 -0.80
N VAL A 103 11.51 -8.88 -1.05
CA VAL A 103 10.79 -9.16 -2.29
C VAL A 103 11.53 -8.58 -3.48
N LEU A 104 11.95 -7.32 -3.41
CA LEU A 104 12.68 -6.68 -4.51
C LEU A 104 14.07 -7.30 -4.74
N PHE A 105 14.76 -7.70 -3.67
CA PHE A 105 16.05 -8.37 -3.77
C PHE A 105 15.94 -9.78 -4.36
N THR A 106 14.95 -10.56 -3.92
CA THR A 106 14.72 -11.91 -4.47
C THR A 106 14.24 -11.85 -5.92
N ALA A 107 13.44 -10.84 -6.30
CA ALA A 107 13.06 -10.60 -7.69
C ALA A 107 14.27 -10.34 -8.59
N MET A 108 15.22 -9.51 -8.12
CA MET A 108 16.48 -9.24 -8.83
C MET A 108 17.32 -10.51 -9.03
N ASN A 109 17.48 -11.31 -7.97
CA ASN A 109 18.25 -12.55 -8.04
C ASN A 109 17.63 -13.60 -8.96
N GLU A 110 16.31 -13.52 -9.17
CA GLU A 110 15.55 -14.42 -10.03
C GLU A 110 15.14 -13.78 -11.36
N TRP A 111 15.77 -12.66 -11.76
CA TRP A 111 15.38 -11.86 -12.93
C TRP A 111 15.12 -12.74 -14.16
N GLN A 112 16.04 -13.64 -14.49
CA GLN A 112 15.90 -14.49 -15.67
C GLN A 112 15.05 -15.73 -15.44
N THR A 113 15.11 -16.31 -14.24
CA THR A 113 14.51 -17.61 -13.94
C THR A 113 13.01 -17.52 -13.65
N SER A 114 12.53 -16.34 -13.21
CA SER A 114 11.17 -16.14 -12.72
C SER A 114 10.38 -15.08 -13.51
N LYS A 115 10.80 -14.74 -14.75
CA LYS A 115 10.13 -13.71 -15.57
C LYS A 115 8.59 -13.82 -15.60
N PRO A 116 7.97 -14.97 -15.91
CA PRO A 116 6.51 -15.07 -15.93
C PRO A 116 5.88 -14.75 -14.57
N MET A 117 6.58 -15.05 -13.47
CA MET A 117 6.09 -14.79 -12.12
C MET A 117 6.06 -13.30 -11.79
N PHE A 118 6.94 -12.47 -12.37
CA PHE A 118 6.86 -11.02 -12.19
C PHE A 118 5.54 -10.46 -12.70
N LEU A 119 5.08 -10.93 -13.86
CA LEU A 119 3.79 -10.51 -14.40
C LEU A 119 2.62 -11.02 -13.55
N VAL A 120 2.68 -12.26 -13.06
CA VAL A 120 1.66 -12.83 -12.15
C VAL A 120 1.56 -12.03 -10.85
N VAL A 121 2.69 -11.77 -10.19
CA VAL A 121 2.72 -11.01 -8.95
C VAL A 121 2.32 -9.55 -9.19
N ALA A 122 2.83 -8.90 -10.24
CA ALA A 122 2.43 -7.54 -10.62
C ALA A 122 0.92 -7.45 -10.91
N SER A 123 0.34 -8.48 -11.52
CA SER A 123 -1.11 -8.53 -11.78
C SER A 123 -1.91 -8.66 -10.48
N GLY A 124 -1.49 -9.54 -9.56
CA GLY A 124 -2.12 -9.68 -8.25
C GLY A 124 -2.05 -8.38 -7.43
N VAL A 125 -0.87 -7.75 -7.41
CA VAL A 125 -0.66 -6.43 -6.79
C VAL A 125 -1.48 -5.35 -7.51
N GLY A 126 -1.64 -5.44 -8.83
CA GLY A 126 -2.48 -4.55 -9.63
C GLY A 126 -3.97 -4.64 -9.30
N VAL A 127 -4.48 -5.84 -9.01
CA VAL A 127 -5.86 -6.00 -8.50
C VAL A 127 -6.01 -5.29 -7.15
N PHE A 128 -5.02 -5.44 -6.26
CA PHE A 128 -5.02 -4.77 -4.97
C PHE A 128 -4.93 -3.23 -5.11
N PHE A 129 -4.10 -2.73 -6.03
CA PHE A 129 -4.01 -1.31 -6.37
C PHE A 129 -5.37 -0.75 -6.80
N VAL A 130 -6.07 -1.43 -7.71
CA VAL A 130 -7.40 -1.02 -8.17
C VAL A 130 -8.38 -0.99 -7.00
N TYR A 131 -8.35 -2.01 -6.14
CA TYR A 131 -9.14 -2.03 -4.92
C TYR A 131 -8.82 -0.81 -4.02
N GLN A 132 -7.55 -0.52 -3.73
CA GLN A 132 -7.16 0.61 -2.89
C GLN A 132 -7.65 1.94 -3.44
N VAL A 133 -7.49 2.15 -4.76
CA VAL A 133 -7.95 3.36 -5.42
C VAL A 133 -9.47 3.47 -5.33
N ILE A 134 -10.22 2.45 -5.74
CA ILE A 134 -11.68 2.49 -5.79
C ILE A 134 -12.29 2.58 -4.39
N TYR A 135 -11.91 1.67 -3.50
CA TYR A 135 -12.53 1.53 -2.20
C TYR A 135 -12.27 2.75 -1.31
N TRP A 136 -11.00 3.11 -1.10
CA TRP A 136 -10.65 4.16 -0.14
C TRP A 136 -10.90 5.58 -0.67
N ASN A 137 -10.72 5.82 -1.97
CA ASN A 137 -10.90 7.16 -2.52
C ASN A 137 -12.35 7.45 -2.95
N PHE A 138 -13.15 6.45 -3.30
CA PHE A 138 -14.52 6.67 -3.79
C PHE A 138 -15.59 6.09 -2.87
N ILE A 139 -15.50 4.80 -2.48
CA ILE A 139 -16.58 4.12 -1.75
C ILE A 139 -16.63 4.60 -0.28
N GLU A 140 -15.55 4.41 0.46
CA GLU A 140 -15.46 4.78 1.88
C GLU A 140 -15.58 6.29 2.07
N ALA A 141 -15.02 7.08 1.15
CA ALA A 141 -15.15 8.54 1.16
C ALA A 141 -16.62 8.97 1.10
N LYS A 142 -17.41 8.34 0.24
CA LYS A 142 -18.84 8.60 0.09
C LYS A 142 -19.66 8.10 1.29
N LEU A 143 -19.34 6.91 1.82
CA LEU A 143 -20.00 6.36 3.01
C LEU A 143 -19.83 7.30 4.21
N ARG A 144 -18.62 7.80 4.47
CA ARG A 144 -18.37 8.75 5.56
C ARG A 144 -19.12 10.06 5.37
N HIS A 145 -19.18 10.57 4.15
CA HIS A 145 -19.95 11.77 3.84
C HIS A 145 -21.43 11.57 4.18
N HIS A 146 -22.03 10.45 3.76
CA HIS A 146 -23.43 10.16 4.06
C HIS A 146 -23.71 9.94 5.55
N VAL A 147 -22.83 9.25 6.28
CA VAL A 147 -22.97 9.09 7.74
C VAL A 147 -22.87 10.44 8.46
N GLN A 148 -21.98 11.31 7.99
CA GLN A 148 -21.86 12.66 8.53
C GLN A 148 -23.13 13.46 8.23
N GLU A 149 -23.60 13.51 6.99
CA GLU A 149 -24.87 14.16 6.63
C GLU A 149 -26.05 13.62 7.43
N SER A 150 -26.18 12.31 7.61
CA SER A 150 -27.30 11.72 8.37
C SER A 150 -27.26 12.09 9.85
N ARG A 151 -26.07 12.20 10.45
CA ARG A 151 -25.92 12.71 11.82
C ARG A 151 -26.36 14.17 11.91
N HIS A 152 -26.01 15.00 10.92
CA HIS A 152 -26.35 16.42 10.91
C HIS A 152 -27.84 16.69 10.63
N ARG A 153 -28.55 15.77 9.94
CA ARG A 153 -30.00 15.90 9.69
C ARG A 153 -30.86 15.86 10.96
N HIS A 154 -30.34 15.34 12.06
CA HIS A 154 -31.07 15.29 13.33
C HIS A 154 -30.84 16.52 14.22
N PHE A 155 -29.91 17.40 13.86
CA PHE A 155 -29.69 18.65 14.57
C PHE A 155 -30.45 19.77 13.87
N THR A 156 -31.20 20.55 14.65
CA THR A 156 -31.76 21.83 14.22
C THR A 156 -30.65 22.83 13.97
N LYS A 157 -30.92 23.85 13.14
CA LYS A 157 -29.94 24.90 12.83
C LYS A 157 -29.40 25.60 14.09
N GLU A 158 -30.25 25.74 15.11
CA GLU A 158 -29.90 26.33 16.41
C GLU A 158 -28.94 25.44 17.20
N GLU A 159 -29.16 24.11 17.22
CA GLU A 159 -28.24 23.15 17.86
C GLU A 159 -26.87 23.09 17.17
N LEU A 160 -26.82 23.23 15.84
CA LEU A 160 -25.56 23.33 15.12
C LEU A 160 -24.81 24.63 15.44
N TYR A 161 -25.52 25.74 15.60
CA TYR A 161 -24.95 27.05 15.97
C TYR A 161 -24.37 27.01 17.39
N GLU A 162 -25.09 26.39 18.33
CA GLU A 162 -24.68 26.27 19.73
C GLU A 162 -23.48 25.33 19.92
N TYR A 163 -23.37 24.27 19.10
CA TYR A 163 -22.29 23.29 19.20
C TYR A 163 -21.00 23.69 18.47
N PHE A 164 -21.11 24.43 17.36
CA PHE A 164 -19.96 24.79 16.51
C PHE A 164 -19.59 26.27 16.52
N GLY A 165 -20.46 27.17 17.00
CA GLY A 165 -20.12 28.56 17.29
C GLY A 165 -19.75 29.44 16.09
N GLU A 166 -20.22 29.12 14.89
CA GLU A 166 -20.11 29.98 13.69
C GLU A 166 -21.40 30.74 13.41
#